data_AF-A0A920S410-F1
#
_entry.id   AF-A0A920S410-F1
#
_cell.length_a   1.000
_cell.length_b   1.000
_cell.length_c   1.000
_cell.angle_alpha   90.00
_cell.angle_beta   90.00
_cell.angle_gamma   90.00
#
_symmetry.space_group_name_H-M   'P 1'
#
loop_
_entity.id
_entity.type
_entity.pdbx_description
1 polymer ?
#
loop_
_entity_poly.entity_id
_entity_poly.type
_entity_poly.pdbx_seq_one_letter_code
_entity_poly.pdbx_strand_id
1 'polypeptide(L)'
;MPRGSVRNDFATDVPTRVTDPLQLLKADRDNARNAGDPWADLCVVSSISPDGEPRSRVLVVRELNDQLALFFNASSPKSEEFTLLNRYPF
;
A
#
# COMPACT_ATOMS: atom_id res chain seq x y z
N MET A 1 15.18 48.03 27.85
CA MET A 1 14.48 47.33 26.75
C MET A 1 14.62 45.83 26.95
N PRO A 2 13.62 45.07 27.46
CA PRO A 2 13.70 43.62 27.46
C PRO A 2 13.11 43.07 26.16
N ARG A 3 13.86 42.18 25.49
CA ARG A 3 13.40 41.47 24.29
C ARG A 3 12.32 40.47 24.71
N GLY A 4 11.17 40.50 24.02
CA GLY A 4 10.08 39.56 24.24
C GLY A 4 10.53 38.12 24.03
N SER A 5 10.29 37.27 25.03
CA SER A 5 10.34 35.83 24.89
C SER A 5 9.17 35.40 24.01
N VAL A 6 9.47 35.02 22.77
CA VAL A 6 8.51 34.34 21.90
C VAL A 6 8.26 32.98 22.54
N ARG A 7 7.06 32.79 23.10
CA ARG A 7 6.59 31.48 23.51
C ARG A 7 6.40 30.64 22.24
N ASN A 8 7.22 29.61 22.09
CA ASN A 8 7.11 28.68 20.98
C ASN A 8 6.05 27.63 21.37
N ASP A 9 4.78 27.97 21.16
CA ASP A 9 3.62 27.12 21.50
C ASP A 9 3.37 26.02 20.44
N PHE A 10 4.36 25.71 19.59
CA PHE A 10 4.28 24.67 18.55
C PHE A 10 4.82 23.32 19.00
N ALA A 11 4.58 22.96 20.25
CA ALA A 11 4.72 21.58 20.72
C ALA A 11 3.35 21.05 21.15
N THR A 12 2.34 21.20 20.28
CA THR A 12 1.28 20.20 20.25
C THR A 12 1.94 18.91 19.79
N ASP A 13 2.27 18.08 20.78
CA ASP A 13 2.31 16.63 20.67
C ASP A 13 1.00 16.19 19.99
N VAL A 14 0.97 16.23 18.65
CA VAL A 14 0.04 15.42 17.89
C VAL A 14 0.57 14.03 18.09
N PRO A 15 -0.08 13.15 18.86
CA PRO A 15 0.31 11.77 18.88
C PRO A 15 0.15 11.31 17.43
N THR A 16 1.27 11.16 16.71
CA THR A 16 1.31 10.42 15.46
C THR A 16 0.97 9.01 15.88
N ARG A 17 -0.33 8.71 15.95
CA ARG A 17 -0.81 7.35 16.14
C ARG A 17 -0.24 6.64 14.93
N VAL A 18 0.86 5.91 15.12
CA VAL A 18 1.43 5.04 14.11
C VAL A 18 0.40 3.94 13.93
N THR A 19 -0.63 4.25 13.15
CA THR A 19 -1.65 3.31 12.76
C THR A 19 -0.97 2.40 11.77
N ASP A 20 -0.90 1.11 12.10
CA ASP A 20 -0.39 0.09 11.20
C ASP A 20 -1.12 0.20 9.85
N PRO A 21 -0.41 0.48 8.74
CA PRO A 21 -1.04 0.69 7.44
C PRO A 21 -1.77 -0.56 6.94
N LEU A 22 -1.35 -1.76 7.36
CA LEU A 22 -2.07 -3.00 7.01
C LEU A 22 -3.39 -3.08 7.76
N GLN A 23 -3.44 -2.66 9.02
CA GLN A 23 -4.69 -2.59 9.78
C GLN A 23 -5.66 -1.57 9.18
N LEU A 24 -5.14 -0.42 8.73
CA LEU A 24 -5.96 0.59 8.05
C LEU A 24 -6.54 0.04 6.75
N LEU A 25 -5.70 -0.56 5.90
CA LEU A 25 -6.14 -1.16 4.63
C LEU A 25 -7.16 -2.28 4.85
N LYS A 26 -7.01 -3.06 5.93
CA LYS A 26 -7.96 -4.11 6.31
C LYS A 26 -9.31 -3.53 6.72
N ALA A 27 -9.30 -2.49 7.56
CA ALA A 27 -10.52 -1.80 7.97
C ALA A 27 -11.25 -1.19 6.76
N ASP A 28 -10.52 -0.53 5.86
CA ASP A 28 -11.09 0.07 4.65
C ASP A 28 -11.72 -0.98 3.72
N ARG A 29 -11.03 -2.11 3.55
CA ARG A 29 -11.54 -3.25 2.77
C ARG A 29 -12.82 -3.84 3.38
N ASP A 30 -12.85 -4.02 4.70
CA ASP A 30 -14.03 -4.57 5.39
C ASP A 30 -15.22 -3.59 5.28
N ASN A 31 -14.97 -2.28 5.39
CA ASN A 31 -15.99 -1.26 5.16
C ASN A 31 -16.54 -1.31 3.72
N ALA A 32 -15.68 -1.42 2.71
CA ALA A 32 -16.09 -1.53 1.31
C ALA A 32 -16.92 -2.79 1.05
N ARG A 33 -16.53 -3.93 1.63
CA ARG A 33 -17.32 -5.19 1.56
C ARG A 33 -18.70 -5.04 2.18
N ASN A 34 -18.78 -4.42 3.36
CA ASN A 34 -20.05 -4.19 4.05
C ASN A 34 -20.98 -3.25 3.28
N ALA A 35 -20.41 -2.34 2.48
CA ALA A 35 -21.15 -1.48 1.55
C ALA A 35 -21.56 -2.19 0.24
N GLY A 36 -21.16 -3.45 0.04
CA GLY A 36 -21.44 -4.19 -1.19
C GLY A 36 -20.61 -3.73 -2.40
N ASP A 37 -19.44 -3.11 -2.18
CA ASP A 37 -18.56 -2.66 -3.26
C ASP A 37 -17.98 -3.87 -4.02
N PRO A 38 -18.25 -4.01 -5.33
CA PRO A 38 -17.69 -5.10 -6.13
C PRO A 38 -16.17 -5.03 -6.30
N TRP A 39 -15.53 -3.91 -5.96
CA TRP A 39 -14.09 -3.69 -6.05
C TRP A 39 -13.33 -3.88 -4.75
N ALA A 40 -14.01 -4.17 -3.63
CA ALA A 40 -13.40 -4.24 -2.31
C ALA A 40 -12.22 -5.25 -2.23
N ASP A 41 -12.23 -6.29 -3.06
CA ASP A 41 -11.21 -7.33 -3.10
C ASP A 41 -10.22 -7.18 -4.25
N LEU A 42 -10.27 -6.08 -4.99
CA LEU A 42 -9.46 -5.85 -6.18
C LEU A 42 -8.37 -4.80 -5.90
N CYS A 43 -7.22 -5.00 -6.51
CA CYS A 43 -6.16 -4.00 -6.58
C CYS A 43 -5.64 -3.91 -8.02
N VAL A 44 -5.14 -2.73 -8.38
CA VAL A 44 -4.39 -2.56 -9.62
C VAL A 44 -2.91 -2.66 -9.28
N VAL A 45 -2.23 -3.61 -9.89
CA VAL A 45 -0.77 -3.74 -9.74
C VAL A 45 -0.10 -3.31 -11.03
N SER A 46 0.87 -2.42 -10.86
CA SER A 46 1.74 -1.97 -11.92
C SER A 46 3.13 -2.55 -11.73
N SER A 47 3.71 -2.99 -12.83
CA SER A 47 5.11 -3.45 -12.91
C SER A 47 5.74 -2.88 -14.17
N ILE A 48 7.06 -2.97 -14.24
CA ILE A 48 7.83 -2.58 -15.42
C ILE A 48 8.20 -3.85 -16.18
N SER A 49 7.93 -3.88 -17.49
CA SER A 49 8.34 -4.96 -18.38
C SER A 49 9.87 -5.01 -18.51
N PRO A 50 10.45 -6.11 -19.00
CA PRO A 50 11.88 -6.15 -19.33
C PRO A 50 12.34 -5.05 -20.30
N ASP A 51 11.43 -4.58 -21.16
CA ASP A 51 11.67 -3.51 -22.14
C ASP A 51 11.51 -2.09 -21.54
N GLY A 52 11.20 -1.99 -20.24
CA GLY A 52 11.02 -0.71 -19.55
C GLY A 52 9.61 -0.12 -19.62
N GLU A 53 8.64 -0.84 -20.17
CA GLU A 53 7.27 -0.34 -20.34
C GLU A 53 6.40 -0.65 -19.11
N PRO A 54 5.61 0.32 -18.60
CA PRO A 54 4.69 0.06 -17.50
C PRO A 54 3.52 -0.82 -17.93
N ARG A 55 3.21 -1.84 -17.13
CA ARG A 55 2.07 -2.74 -17.34
C ARG A 55 1.21 -2.80 -16.10
N SER A 56 -0.06 -2.42 -16.25
CA SER A 56 -1.06 -2.47 -15.18
C SER A 56 -2.00 -3.66 -15.36
N ARG A 57 -2.43 -4.27 -14.26
CA ARG A 57 -3.46 -5.30 -14.26
C ARG A 57 -4.26 -5.30 -12.97
N VAL A 58 -5.52 -5.73 -13.06
CA VAL A 58 -6.35 -5.98 -11.89
C VAL A 58 -6.02 -7.36 -11.31
N LEU A 59 -5.78 -7.42 -10.01
CA LEU A 59 -5.56 -8.65 -9.24
C LEU A 59 -6.48 -8.69 -8.04
N VAL A 60 -6.82 -9.90 -7.60
CA VAL A 60 -7.58 -10.12 -6.37
C VAL A 60 -6.62 -10.12 -5.18
N VAL A 61 -6.89 -9.27 -4.19
CA VAL A 61 -6.23 -9.30 -2.89
C VAL A 61 -6.78 -10.51 -2.12
N ARG A 62 -5.97 -11.54 -1.92
CA ARG A 62 -6.41 -12.77 -1.26
C ARG A 62 -6.22 -12.74 0.24
N GLU A 63 -5.06 -12.26 0.67
CA GLU A 63 -4.70 -12.20 2.09
C GLU A 63 -4.20 -10.82 2.47
N LEU A 64 -4.69 -10.34 3.61
CA LEU A 64 -4.36 -9.06 4.19
C LEU A 64 -4.37 -9.20 5.72
N ASN A 65 -3.37 -9.90 6.23
CA ASN A 65 -3.11 -10.09 7.66
C ASN A 65 -1.89 -9.25 8.03
N ASP A 66 -0.84 -9.87 8.56
CA ASP A 66 0.45 -9.21 8.83
C ASP A 66 1.23 -8.90 7.54
N GLN A 67 0.73 -9.35 6.38
CA GLN A 67 1.28 -9.11 5.06
C GLN A 67 0.17 -8.98 4.01
N LEU A 68 0.49 -8.29 2.91
CA LEU A 68 -0.30 -8.28 1.69
C LEU A 68 0.18 -9.40 0.77
N ALA A 69 -0.70 -10.36 0.44
CA ALA A 69 -0.39 -11.42 -0.50
C ALA A 69 -1.26 -11.37 -1.77
N LEU A 70 -0.59 -11.48 -2.91
CA LEU A 70 -1.20 -11.56 -4.24
C LEU A 70 -0.87 -12.91 -4.86
N PHE A 71 -1.88 -13.55 -5.46
CA PHE A 71 -1.73 -14.85 -6.11
C PHE A 71 -1.84 -14.67 -7.62
N PHE A 72 -0.84 -15.15 -8.35
CA PHE A 72 -0.86 -15.21 -9.80
C PHE A 72 -0.12 -16.45 -10.31
N ASN A 73 -0.48 -16.90 -11.51
CA ASN A 73 0.09 -18.10 -12.11
C ASN A 73 1.58 -17.87 -12.44
N ALA A 74 2.44 -18.78 -11.99
CA ALA A 74 3.87 -18.78 -12.27
C ALA A 74 4.18 -18.77 -13.78
N SER A 75 3.40 -19.46 -14.62
CA SER A 75 3.61 -19.47 -16.08
C SER A 75 3.13 -18.21 -16.79
N SER A 76 2.58 -17.24 -16.07
CA SER A 76 2.12 -15.99 -16.68
C SER A 76 3.30 -15.07 -17.00
N PRO A 77 3.27 -14.33 -18.12
CA PRO A 77 4.33 -13.35 -18.46
C PRO A 77 4.62 -12.32 -17.36
N LYS A 78 3.63 -12.06 -16.48
CA LYS A 78 3.82 -11.17 -15.31
C LYS A 78 4.81 -11.71 -14.28
N SER A 79 5.00 -13.02 -14.18
CA SER A 79 5.88 -13.64 -13.18
C SER A 79 7.34 -13.24 -13.36
N GLU A 80 7.76 -13.02 -14.60
CA GLU A 80 9.11 -12.55 -14.92
C GLU A 80 9.37 -11.15 -14.33
N GLU A 81 8.37 -10.27 -14.41
CA GLU A 81 8.44 -8.89 -13.90
C GLU A 81 8.56 -8.87 -12.35
N PHE A 82 7.83 -9.75 -11.65
CA PHE A 82 7.91 -9.85 -10.18
C PHE A 82 9.16 -10.60 -9.68
N THR A 83 9.71 -11.51 -10.49
CA THR A 83 10.95 -12.22 -10.14
C THR A 83 12.17 -11.29 -10.25
N LEU A 84 12.16 -10.37 -11.21
CA LEU A 84 13.24 -9.39 -11.41
C LEU A 84 13.28 -8.33 -10.30
N LEU A 85 12.12 -7.91 -9.78
CA LEU A 85 12.02 -6.92 -8.69
C LEU A 85 12.60 -7.43 -7.36
N ASN A 86 12.54 -8.74 -7.09
CA ASN A 86 13.18 -9.33 -5.90
C ASN A 86 14.72 -9.29 -5.94
N ARG A 87 15.34 -8.92 -7.07
CA ARG A 87 16.80 -8.81 -7.20
C ARG A 87 17.33 -7.41 -6.85
N TYR A 88 16.47 -6.39 -6.79
CA TYR A 88 16.84 -5.02 -6.43
C TYR A 88 15.82 -4.44 -5.43
N PRO A 89 15.96 -4.73 -4.13
CA PRO A 89 15.15 -4.05 -3.12
C PRO A 89 15.54 -2.57 -3.07
N PHE A 90 14.54 -1.68 -3.04
CA PHE A 90 14.70 -0.30 -2.62
C PHE A 90 14.95 -0.22 -1.12
#